data_AF-A0A179S0Z7-F1
#
_entry.id   AF-A0A179S0Z7-F1
#
_cell.length_a   1.000
_cell.length_b   1.000
_cell.length_c   1.000
_cell.angle_alpha   90.00
_cell.angle_beta   90.00
_cell.angle_gamma   90.00
#
_symmetry.space_group_name_H-M   'P 1'
#
loop_
_entity.id
_entity.type
_entity.pdbx_description
1 polymer ?
#
loop_
_entity_poly.entity_id
_entity_poly.type
_entity_poly.pdbx_seq_one_letter_code
_entity_poly.pdbx_strand_id
1 'polypeptide(L)'
;MKTSGNLYREGLLTDEALDAAISAYLADPSKPVVLEIGKSRLDVAAAVLAHQWSADELAVEDATPARRRNSVKTAILLAPVG
;
A
#
# COMPACT_ATOMS: atom_id res chain seq x y z
N MET A 1 3.28 -18.16 -2.28
CA MET A 1 3.38 -16.71 -2.59
C MET A 1 3.45 -15.98 -1.26
N LYS A 2 4.47 -15.15 -1.02
CA LYS A 2 4.55 -14.30 0.19
C LYS A 2 3.77 -13.01 -0.06
N THR A 3 3.20 -12.40 0.96
CA THR A 3 2.66 -11.03 0.85
C THR A 3 3.68 -10.02 1.36
N SER A 4 3.53 -8.74 0.99
CA SER A 4 4.38 -7.68 1.56
C SER A 4 4.22 -7.60 3.08
N GLY A 5 3.06 -7.98 3.63
CA GLY A 5 2.83 -8.11 5.07
C GLY A 5 3.65 -9.23 5.73
N ASN A 6 4.03 -10.28 5.00
CA ASN A 6 5.05 -11.21 5.50
C ASN A 6 6.41 -10.50 5.61
N LEU A 7 6.81 -9.74 4.59
CA LEU A 7 8.09 -9.01 4.59
C LEU A 7 8.13 -7.92 5.67
N TYR A 8 7.00 -7.28 5.96
CA TYR A 8 6.84 -6.33 7.06
C TYR A 8 7.07 -7.00 8.42
N ARG A 9 6.46 -8.16 8.67
CA ARG A 9 6.71 -8.94 9.91
C ARG A 9 8.15 -9.45 10.03
N GLU A 10 8.81 -9.71 8.91
CA GLU A 10 10.22 -10.08 8.83
C GLU A 10 11.18 -8.87 9.02
N GLY A 11 10.64 -7.64 9.12
CA GLY A 11 11.43 -6.41 9.25
C GLY A 11 12.10 -5.95 7.96
N LEU A 12 11.78 -6.58 6.82
CA LEU A 12 12.33 -6.25 5.51
C LEU A 12 11.62 -5.06 4.86
N LEU A 13 10.33 -4.89 5.14
CA LEU A 13 9.58 -3.65 4.87
C LEU A 13 9.47 -2.90 6.20
N THR A 14 10.09 -1.73 6.29
CA THR A 14 10.06 -0.92 7.53
C THR A 14 8.80 -0.08 7.63
N ASP A 15 8.48 0.38 8.84
CA ASP A 15 7.39 1.32 9.09
C ASP A 15 7.57 2.62 8.31
N GLU A 16 8.79 3.15 8.25
CA GLU A 16 9.11 4.39 7.56
C GLU A 16 8.91 4.26 6.05
N ALA A 17 9.36 3.14 5.46
CA ALA A 17 9.19 2.88 4.04
C ALA A 17 7.70 2.73 3.69
N LEU A 18 6.96 1.98 4.51
CA LEU A 18 5.52 1.80 4.35
C LEU A 18 4.76 3.13 4.45
N ASP A 19 5.06 3.93 5.49
CA ASP A 19 4.41 5.22 5.72
C ASP A 19 4.75 6.25 4.63
N ALA A 20 6.00 6.26 4.13
CA ALA A 20 6.40 7.11 3.02
C ALA A 20 5.64 6.75 1.74
N ALA A 21 5.49 5.47 1.44
CA ALA A 21 4.75 5.01 0.26
C ALA A 21 3.26 5.34 0.36
N ILE A 22 2.63 5.14 1.52
CA ILE A 22 1.22 5.52 1.73
C ILE A 22 1.04 7.02 1.54
N SER A 23 1.94 7.82 2.12
CA SER A 23 1.86 9.29 2.04
C SER A 23 2.05 9.78 0.60
N ALA A 24 3.02 9.22 -0.14
CA ALA A 24 3.25 9.56 -1.54
C ALA A 24 2.04 9.20 -2.41
N TYR A 25 1.45 8.02 -2.21
CA TYR A 25 0.27 7.59 -2.96
C TYR A 25 -0.95 8.48 -2.68
N LEU A 26 -1.21 8.80 -1.41
CA LEU A 26 -2.35 9.65 -1.05
C LEU A 26 -2.17 11.11 -1.49
N ALA A 27 -0.93 11.59 -1.61
CA ALA A 27 -0.66 12.94 -2.11
C ALA A 27 -0.99 13.08 -3.60
N ASP A 28 -0.74 12.03 -4.39
CA ASP A 28 -1.03 12.00 -5.83
C ASP A 28 -1.12 10.56 -6.36
N PRO A 29 -2.33 9.96 -6.36
CA PRO A 29 -2.54 8.58 -6.82
C PRO A 29 -2.24 8.37 -8.31
N SER A 30 -2.12 9.46 -9.10
CA SER A 30 -1.80 9.38 -10.53
C SER A 30 -0.31 9.16 -10.79
N LYS A 31 0.54 9.40 -9.79
CA LYS A 31 1.99 9.18 -9.89
C LYS A 31 2.35 7.76 -9.47
N PRO A 32 3.29 7.12 -10.17
CA PRO A 32 3.76 5.80 -9.79
C PRO A 32 4.45 5.88 -8.43
N VAL A 33 3.97 5.06 -7.49
CA VAL A 33 4.61 4.86 -6.19
C VAL A 33 4.96 3.39 -6.07
N VAL A 34 6.25 3.13 -5.88
CA VAL A 34 6.77 1.78 -5.85
C VAL A 34 7.61 1.56 -4.59
N LEU A 35 7.27 0.51 -3.85
CA LEU A 35 8.02 0.03 -2.70
C LEU A 35 9.08 -0.97 -3.16
N GLU A 36 10.33 -0.70 -2.80
CA GLU A 36 11.44 -1.65 -2.92
C GLU A 36 11.59 -2.40 -1.60
N ILE A 37 11.46 -3.73 -1.62
CA ILE A 37 11.51 -4.58 -0.43
C ILE A 37 12.53 -5.70 -0.67
N GLY A 38 13.78 -5.42 -0.32
CA GLY A 38 14.90 -6.33 -0.62
C GLY A 38 15.09 -6.50 -2.13
N LYS A 39 14.75 -7.68 -2.67
CA LYS A 39 14.80 -7.97 -4.12
C LYS A 39 13.43 -7.88 -4.80
N SER A 40 12.37 -7.70 -4.02
CA SER A 40 11.00 -7.61 -4.52
C SER A 40 10.59 -6.16 -4.68
N ARG A 41 9.68 -5.91 -5.62
CA ARG A 41 9.15 -4.59 -5.92
C ARG A 41 7.63 -4.64 -5.90
N LEU A 42 6.98 -3.63 -5.32
CA LEU A 42 5.52 -3.55 -5.19
C LEU A 42 5.02 -2.20 -5.70
N ASP A 43 4.17 -2.22 -6.73
CA ASP A 43 3.43 -1.04 -7.19
C ASP A 43 2.22 -0.81 -6.27
N VAL A 44 2.17 0.37 -5.63
CA VAL A 44 1.12 0.71 -4.65
C VAL A 44 -0.24 0.90 -5.31
N ALA A 45 -0.29 1.53 -6.49
CA ALA A 45 -1.54 1.72 -7.21
C ALA A 45 -2.11 0.38 -7.67
N ALA A 46 -1.25 -0.51 -8.20
CA ALA A 46 -1.66 -1.86 -8.56
C ALA A 46 -2.16 -2.67 -7.35
N ALA A 47 -1.50 -2.55 -6.20
CA ALA A 47 -1.93 -3.19 -4.95
C ALA A 47 -3.31 -2.70 -4.50
N VAL A 48 -3.56 -1.39 -4.56
CA VAL A 48 -4.85 -0.79 -4.21
C VAL A 48 -5.95 -1.25 -5.16
N LEU A 49 -5.71 -1.20 -6.47
CA LEU A 49 -6.68 -1.63 -7.48
C LEU A 49 -6.99 -3.13 -7.40
N ALA A 50 -6.02 -3.95 -7.03
CA ALA A 50 -6.22 -5.39 -6.83
C ALA A 50 -7.01 -5.72 -5.55
N HIS A 51 -7.11 -4.79 -4.60
CA HIS A 51 -7.84 -4.98 -3.35
C HIS A 51 -9.16 -4.18 -3.34
N GLN A 52 -10.23 -4.80 -3.82
CA GLN A 52 -11.54 -4.15 -4.06
C GLN A 52 -12.01 -3.28 -2.88
N TRP A 53 -11.97 -3.80 -1.65
CA TRP A 53 -12.39 -3.03 -0.47
C TRP A 53 -11.58 -1.74 -0.31
N SER A 54 -10.26 -1.77 -0.52
CA SER A 54 -9.43 -0.57 -0.40
C SER A 54 -9.73 0.44 -1.51
N ALA A 55 -10.00 -0.03 -2.73
CA ALA A 55 -10.40 0.84 -3.84
C ALA A 55 -11.75 1.52 -3.56
N ASP A 56 -12.74 0.75 -3.08
CA ASP A 56 -14.07 1.27 -2.72
C ASP A 56 -13.98 2.31 -1.59
N GLU A 57 -13.18 2.02 -0.57
CA GLU A 57 -12.95 2.92 0.56
C GLU A 57 -12.29 4.25 0.16
N LEU A 58 -11.41 4.23 -0.84
CA LEU A 58 -10.79 5.44 -1.38
C LEU A 58 -11.72 6.24 -2.29
N ALA A 59 -12.77 5.61 -2.83
CA ALA A 59 -13.80 6.28 -3.62
C ALA A 59 -14.88 6.97 -2.77
N VAL A 60 -14.93 6.71 -1.46
CA VAL A 60 -15.84 7.38 -0.52
C VAL A 60 -15.42 8.84 -0.35
N GLU A 61 -16.28 9.77 -0.78
CA GLU A 61 -16.02 11.22 -0.77
C GLU A 61 -15.60 11.72 0.63
N ASP A 62 -16.36 11.35 1.65
CA ASP A 62 -16.16 11.78 3.05
C ASP A 62 -15.26 10.83 3.88
N ALA A 63 -14.45 9.98 3.23
CA ALA A 63 -13.51 9.13 3.95
C ALA A 63 -12.48 9.99 4.70
N THR A 64 -12.41 9.81 6.02
CA THR A 64 -11.44 10.53 6.86
C THR A 64 -10.00 10.23 6.43
N PRO A 65 -9.03 11.14 6.69
CA PRO A 65 -7.62 10.90 6.34
C PRO A 65 -7.08 9.58 6.92
N ALA A 66 -7.47 9.24 8.16
CA ALA A 66 -7.09 7.99 8.80
C ALA A 66 -7.69 6.76 8.08
N ARG A 67 -8.94 6.84 7.62
CA ARG A 67 -9.63 5.77 6.87
C ARG A 67 -8.95 5.53 5.52
N ARG A 68 -8.63 6.61 4.78
CA ARG A 68 -7.88 6.52 3.52
C ARG A 68 -6.49 5.90 3.72
N ARG A 69 -5.76 6.34 4.75
CA ARG A 69 -4.44 5.77 5.10
C ARG A 69 -4.52 4.28 5.40
N ASN A 70 -5.47 3.86 6.22
CA ASN A 70 -5.65 2.45 6.58
C ASN A 70 -6.05 1.58 5.38
N SER A 71 -6.82 2.13 4.45
CA SER A 71 -7.23 1.45 3.21
C SER A 71 -6.02 1.14 2.33
N VAL A 72 -5.15 2.13 2.12
CA VAL A 72 -3.89 1.94 1.36
C VAL A 72 -2.94 0.98 2.09
N LYS A 73 -2.77 1.15 3.41
CA LYS A 73 -1.92 0.25 4.22
C LYS A 73 -2.38 -1.21 4.09
N THR A 74 -3.69 -1.45 4.16
CA THR A 74 -4.27 -2.79 4.04
C THR A 74 -4.00 -3.40 2.67
N ALA A 75 -4.22 -2.63 1.59
CA ALA A 75 -3.94 -3.09 0.23
C ALA A 75 -2.47 -3.46 0.04
N ILE A 76 -1.55 -2.61 0.52
CA ILE A 76 -0.10 -2.88 0.46
C ILE A 76 0.20 -4.19 1.18
N LEU A 77 -0.18 -4.34 2.45
CA LEU A 77 0.20 -5.49 3.30
C LEU A 77 -0.38 -6.84 2.81
N LEU A 78 -1.53 -6.81 2.13
CA LEU A 78 -2.16 -7.99 1.55
C LEU A 78 -1.66 -8.30 0.14
N ALA A 79 -0.99 -7.35 -0.52
CA ALA A 79 -0.50 -7.56 -1.87
C ALA A 79 0.56 -8.67 -1.93
N PRO A 80 0.46 -9.59 -2.91
CA PRO A 80 1.48 -10.58 -3.13
C PRO A 80 2.77 -9.94 -3.62
N VAL A 81 3.90 -10.51 -3.22
CA VAL A 81 5.24 -10.11 -3.65
C VAL A 81 5.96 -11.33 -4.22
N GLY A 82 6.58 -11.12 -5.39
CA GLY A 82 7.37 -12.10 -6.14
C GLY A 82 8.84 -12.06 -5.78
#